data_AF-A0A7R7DK58-F1
#
_entry.id   AF-A0A7R7DK58-F1
#
_cell.length_a   1.000
_cell.length_b   1.000
_cell.length_c   1.000
_cell.angle_alpha   90.00
_cell.angle_beta   90.00
_cell.angle_gamma   90.00
#
_symmetry.space_group_name_H-M   'P 1'
#
loop_
_entity.id
_entity.type
_entity.pdbx_description
1 polymer ?
#
loop_
_entity_poly.entity_id
_entity_poly.type
_entity_poly.pdbx_seq_one_letter_code
_entity_poly.pdbx_strand_id
1 'polypeptide(L)'
;MTPTAAAPKRPPPDPAGTRGAGPPRDGRRPVGRVRQDGAVTAEMTEQLRARAAAWLDDDPDPADRQELAALLASGAAGAAELADRFAGPLTFGTAGLRGPLRAGPNGMNRAVVRAAAAGLVRWLAAQDAAGPIVIGYDARHRSHEFAVETARVATGAGRRALLLPGPLPTPVLAYAVRDLDAAAGVMVTASHNPPRDNGYKVYLGAALGGPGGAGAQLVSPADGAIESAIRQVGPLSAVPLGEPGEVLGGDLLERYLDAAVSVVAPDAPRELTVAYTPLHGVGGAVATEAFRRAGFAAPAIVAEQAEPDPDFPTVAFPNPEEPGAIDRAVALGAAAGADIVIANDPDADRCAVAVPDPARGAGPDDPAGWRMLRGDEVGVLLADHLIRRATPGCTRPRSCRPRCCGCSPRRAGWRTRRR
;
A
#
# COMPACT_ATOMS: atom_id res chain seq x y z
N MET A 1 -0.62 52.76 67.66
CA MET A 1 -1.65 52.44 66.64
C MET A 1 -1.47 53.45 65.53
N THR A 2 -0.79 53.02 64.48
CA THR A 2 -0.22 53.88 63.45
C THR A 2 -0.67 53.32 62.11
N PRO A 3 -1.25 54.13 61.21
CA PRO A 3 -1.93 53.65 60.02
C PRO A 3 -0.96 53.29 58.90
N THR A 4 -1.26 52.17 58.23
CA THR A 4 -0.50 51.54 57.16
C THR A 4 -0.51 52.38 55.88
N ALA A 5 0.66 52.62 55.32
CA ALA A 5 0.88 53.37 54.09
C ALA A 5 0.44 52.60 52.83
N ALA A 6 -0.25 53.31 51.94
CA ALA A 6 -0.68 52.84 50.62
C ALA A 6 0.49 52.83 49.62
N ALA A 7 0.63 51.73 48.88
CA ALA A 7 1.61 51.56 47.81
C ALA A 7 1.13 52.24 46.49
N PRO A 8 2.04 52.76 45.66
CA PRO A 8 1.70 53.50 44.44
C PRO A 8 1.23 52.58 43.30
N LYS A 9 0.23 53.07 42.55
CA LYS A 9 -0.35 52.46 41.35
C LYS A 9 0.72 52.28 40.26
N ARG A 10 0.88 51.05 39.77
CA ARG A 10 1.65 50.75 38.54
C ARG A 10 0.87 51.22 37.30
N PRO A 11 1.55 51.77 36.28
CA PRO A 11 0.94 52.13 35.00
C PRO A 11 0.52 50.87 34.22
N PRO A 12 -0.48 50.98 33.32
CA PRO A 12 -0.99 49.85 32.55
C PRO A 12 0.07 49.33 31.57
N PRO A 13 0.13 48.00 31.35
CA PRO A 13 1.01 47.44 30.33
C PRO A 13 0.52 47.80 28.92
N ASP A 14 1.50 48.04 28.03
CA ASP A 14 1.32 48.27 26.60
C ASP A 14 0.40 47.24 25.93
N PRO A 15 -0.38 47.64 24.91
CA PRO A 15 -1.23 46.72 24.16
C PRO A 15 -0.35 45.71 23.44
N ALA A 16 -0.36 44.48 23.94
CA ALA A 16 0.26 43.34 23.31
C ALA A 16 -0.29 43.21 21.88
N GLY A 17 0.62 43.35 20.93
CA GLY A 17 0.37 43.19 19.51
C GLY A 17 -0.40 41.92 19.20
N THR A 18 -1.29 42.05 18.22
CA THR A 18 -1.96 41.00 17.48
C THR A 18 -1.03 39.80 17.23
N ARG A 19 -1.15 38.76 18.05
CA ARG A 19 -0.64 37.43 17.70
C ARG A 19 -1.61 36.82 16.71
N GLY A 20 -1.44 37.20 15.44
CA GLY A 20 -2.01 36.47 14.33
C GLY A 20 -1.57 35.01 14.42
N ALA A 21 -2.54 34.11 14.30
CA ALA A 21 -2.30 32.70 14.09
C ALA A 21 -1.34 32.55 12.91
N GLY A 22 -0.16 31.97 13.18
CA GLY A 22 0.75 31.59 12.11
C GLY A 22 0.08 30.55 11.20
N PRO A 23 0.38 30.56 9.89
CA PRO A 23 -0.15 29.56 8.98
C PRO A 23 0.29 28.16 9.43
N PRO A 24 -0.49 27.11 9.09
CA PRO A 24 -0.09 25.74 9.37
C PRO A 24 1.30 25.47 8.77
N ARG A 25 2.14 24.79 9.55
CA ARG A 25 3.47 24.37 9.12
C ARG A 25 3.32 23.32 8.03
N ASP A 26 3.24 23.79 6.78
CA ASP A 26 3.50 23.00 5.60
C ASP A 26 4.94 22.45 5.69
N GLY A 27 5.06 21.13 5.70
CA GLY A 27 6.33 20.41 5.74
C GLY A 27 7.12 20.50 4.42
N ARG A 28 6.65 21.24 3.42
CA ARG A 28 7.45 21.57 2.23
C ARG A 28 8.09 22.93 2.41
N ARG A 29 9.36 22.93 2.86
CA ARG A 29 10.25 24.04 2.49
C ARG A 29 10.30 24.07 0.96
N PRO A 30 10.05 25.20 0.28
CA PRO A 30 10.40 25.32 -1.12
C PRO A 30 11.92 25.19 -1.16
N VAL A 31 12.41 24.07 -1.68
CA VAL A 31 13.79 24.00 -2.15
C VAL A 31 13.86 25.10 -3.19
N GLY A 32 14.54 26.20 -2.86
CA GLY A 32 14.82 27.23 -3.82
C GLY A 32 15.37 26.53 -5.05
N ARG A 33 14.74 26.77 -6.22
CA ARG A 33 15.37 26.43 -7.49
C ARG A 33 16.69 27.18 -7.50
N VAL A 34 17.75 26.50 -7.07
CA VAL A 34 19.05 26.74 -7.64
C VAL A 34 18.83 26.41 -9.11
N ARG A 35 18.66 27.45 -9.93
CA ARG A 35 18.96 27.32 -11.35
C ARG A 35 20.42 26.92 -11.41
N GLN A 36 20.69 25.62 -11.43
CA GLN A 36 21.89 25.13 -12.05
C GLN A 36 21.65 25.26 -13.55
N ASP A 37 21.81 26.48 -14.05
CA ASP A 37 22.14 26.71 -15.45
C ASP A 37 23.60 26.24 -15.63
N GLY A 38 23.82 24.94 -15.45
CA GLY A 38 25.03 24.25 -15.83
C GLY A 38 24.84 23.82 -17.27
N ALA A 39 25.52 24.50 -18.20
CA ALA A 39 25.55 24.05 -19.59
C ALA A 39 25.97 22.57 -19.60
N VAL A 40 25.05 21.67 -19.97
CA VAL A 40 25.35 20.26 -20.20
C VAL A 40 26.41 20.24 -21.29
N THR A 41 27.61 19.76 -20.97
CA THR A 41 28.69 19.74 -21.96
C THR A 41 28.34 18.74 -23.08
N ALA A 42 28.92 18.94 -24.26
CA ALA A 42 28.76 17.98 -25.36
C ALA A 42 29.19 16.56 -24.93
N GLU A 43 30.22 16.45 -24.08
CA GLU A 43 30.72 15.21 -23.50
C GLU A 43 29.70 14.54 -22.56
N MET A 44 29.06 15.30 -21.65
CA MET A 44 28.00 14.77 -20.77
C MET A 44 26.80 14.28 -21.58
N THR A 45 26.49 14.96 -22.68
CA THR A 45 25.41 14.57 -23.61
C THR A 45 25.76 13.26 -24.33
N GLU A 46 27.00 13.10 -24.77
CA GLU A 46 27.46 11.88 -25.44
C GLU A 46 27.48 10.68 -24.48
N GLN A 47 27.97 10.86 -23.26
CA GLN A 47 27.94 9.83 -22.21
C GLN A 47 26.50 9.40 -21.87
N LEU A 48 25.57 10.36 -21.77
CA LEU A 48 24.16 10.08 -21.56
C LEU A 48 23.56 9.25 -22.69
N ARG A 49 23.83 9.62 -23.96
CA ARG A 49 23.37 8.86 -25.12
C ARG A 49 23.97 7.47 -25.19
N ALA A 50 25.25 7.30 -24.88
CA ALA A 50 25.89 6.00 -24.82
C ALA A 50 25.26 5.09 -23.75
N ARG A 51 24.99 5.63 -22.55
CA ARG A 51 24.26 4.90 -21.49
C ARG A 51 22.86 4.50 -21.92
N ALA A 52 22.16 5.37 -22.63
CA ALA A 52 20.82 5.10 -23.12
C ALA A 52 20.79 4.08 -24.26
N ALA A 53 21.75 4.11 -25.18
CA ALA A 53 21.91 3.09 -26.22
C ALA A 53 22.22 1.72 -25.60
N ALA A 54 23.13 1.66 -24.63
CA ALA A 54 23.44 0.42 -23.91
C ALA A 54 22.22 -0.14 -23.16
N TRP A 55 21.40 0.73 -22.54
CA TRP A 55 20.13 0.30 -21.95
C TRP A 55 19.16 -0.23 -23.01
N LEU A 56 19.00 0.48 -24.13
CA LEU A 56 18.11 0.09 -25.22
C LEU A 56 18.45 -1.30 -25.81
N ASP A 57 19.74 -1.64 -25.84
CA ASP A 57 20.20 -2.94 -26.33
C ASP A 57 19.91 -4.09 -25.35
N ASP A 58 19.88 -3.80 -24.04
CA ASP A 58 19.62 -4.79 -22.99
C ASP A 58 18.15 -4.83 -22.51
N ASP A 59 17.35 -3.81 -22.87
CA ASP A 59 15.94 -3.72 -22.52
C ASP A 59 15.15 -4.85 -23.23
N PRO A 60 14.43 -5.73 -22.48
CA PRO A 60 13.77 -6.88 -23.07
C PRO A 60 12.40 -6.57 -23.68
N ASP A 61 11.86 -5.36 -23.52
CA ASP A 61 10.53 -5.02 -24.04
C ASP A 61 10.60 -4.22 -25.35
N PRO A 62 10.01 -4.73 -26.45
CA PRO A 62 10.05 -4.04 -27.73
C PRO A 62 9.41 -2.64 -27.73
N ALA A 63 8.35 -2.41 -26.94
CA ALA A 63 7.68 -1.13 -26.87
C ALA A 63 8.49 -0.11 -26.06
N ASP A 64 9.06 -0.51 -24.92
CA ASP A 64 9.97 0.32 -24.12
C ASP A 64 11.22 0.69 -24.95
N ARG A 65 11.78 -0.26 -25.72
CA ARG A 65 12.87 0.02 -26.68
C ARG A 65 12.47 1.03 -27.75
N GLN A 66 11.28 0.89 -28.33
CA GLN A 66 10.78 1.83 -29.34
C GLN A 66 10.61 3.24 -28.77
N GLU A 67 10.06 3.35 -27.56
CA GLU A 67 9.92 4.62 -26.84
C GLU A 67 11.28 5.29 -26.64
N LEU A 68 12.27 4.54 -26.14
CA LEU A 68 13.61 5.06 -25.91
C LEU A 68 14.36 5.38 -27.22
N ALA A 69 14.17 4.58 -28.28
CA ALA A 69 14.72 4.83 -29.61
C ALA A 69 14.21 6.17 -30.18
N ALA A 70 12.90 6.41 -30.07
CA ALA A 70 12.29 7.67 -30.51
C ALA A 70 12.85 8.86 -29.72
N LEU A 71 13.05 8.68 -28.40
CA LEU A 71 13.63 9.71 -27.56
C LEU A 71 15.08 10.03 -27.95
N LEU A 72 15.89 9.01 -28.25
CA LEU A 72 17.26 9.19 -28.75
C LEU A 72 17.31 9.90 -30.10
N ALA A 73 16.40 9.53 -31.01
CA ALA A 73 16.31 10.13 -32.35
C ALA A 73 15.88 11.62 -32.32
N SER A 74 15.18 12.06 -31.27
CA SER A 74 14.72 13.45 -31.14
C SER A 74 15.84 14.48 -30.85
N GLY A 75 17.09 14.02 -30.65
CA GLY A 75 18.26 14.89 -30.54
C GLY A 75 18.19 15.84 -29.35
N ALA A 76 18.23 17.16 -29.61
CA ALA A 76 18.19 18.17 -28.57
C ALA A 76 16.79 18.29 -27.90
N ALA A 77 15.72 17.98 -28.62
CA ALA A 77 14.36 18.10 -28.11
C ALA A 77 14.05 17.10 -26.98
N GLY A 78 14.61 15.89 -27.04
CA GLY A 78 14.47 14.87 -26.00
C GLY A 78 15.57 14.85 -24.96
N ALA A 79 16.56 15.75 -25.03
CA ALA A 79 17.73 15.70 -24.15
C ALA A 79 17.36 15.85 -22.66
N ALA A 80 16.38 16.71 -22.33
CA ALA A 80 15.93 16.91 -20.96
C ALA A 80 15.20 15.68 -20.39
N GLU A 81 14.33 15.06 -21.19
CA GLU A 81 13.60 13.85 -20.80
C GLU A 81 14.55 12.65 -20.69
N LEU A 82 15.54 12.54 -21.58
CA LEU A 82 16.58 11.52 -21.49
C LEU A 82 17.42 11.73 -20.23
N ALA A 83 17.78 12.98 -19.91
CA ALA A 83 18.52 13.29 -18.70
C ALA A 83 17.73 12.91 -17.44
N ASP A 84 16.43 13.18 -17.39
CA ASP A 84 15.57 12.78 -16.26
C ASP A 84 15.44 11.26 -16.11
N ARG A 85 15.24 10.53 -17.22
CA ARG A 85 15.12 9.07 -17.23
C ARG A 85 16.39 8.34 -16.83
N PHE A 86 17.55 8.98 -16.98
CA PHE A 86 18.88 8.42 -16.70
C PHE A 86 19.63 9.15 -15.56
N ALA A 87 18.95 10.06 -14.85
CA ALA A 87 19.49 10.76 -13.68
C ALA A 87 19.87 9.79 -12.56
N GLY A 88 19.16 8.67 -12.47
CA GLY A 88 19.46 7.55 -11.59
C GLY A 88 18.40 6.48 -11.74
N PRO A 89 18.72 5.22 -11.38
CA PRO A 89 17.72 4.17 -11.35
C PRO A 89 16.71 4.37 -10.21
N LEU A 90 15.52 3.77 -10.34
CA LEU A 90 14.59 3.67 -9.20
C LEU A 90 15.28 3.03 -7.99
N THR A 91 14.91 3.50 -6.80
CA THR A 91 15.38 2.99 -5.51
C THR A 91 14.33 2.06 -4.93
N PHE A 92 14.75 0.88 -4.44
CA PHE A 92 13.84 -0.16 -3.95
C PHE A 92 13.28 0.18 -2.56
N GLY A 93 14.13 0.38 -1.54
CA GLY A 93 13.67 0.77 -0.20
C GLY A 93 12.57 -0.13 0.42
N THR A 94 11.99 0.32 1.54
CA THR A 94 10.93 -0.45 2.25
C THR A 94 9.59 -0.43 1.51
N ALA A 95 9.31 0.63 0.74
CA ALA A 95 8.12 0.75 -0.09
C ALA A 95 8.16 -0.15 -1.34
N GLY A 96 9.31 -0.75 -1.64
CA GLY A 96 9.58 -1.36 -2.94
C GLY A 96 9.74 -0.32 -4.05
N LEU A 97 9.80 -0.75 -5.30
CA LEU A 97 9.95 0.19 -6.42
C LEU A 97 8.65 0.93 -6.66
N ARG A 98 8.77 2.22 -7.02
CA ARG A 98 7.64 3.04 -7.44
C ARG A 98 8.12 4.11 -8.39
N GLY A 99 7.38 4.34 -9.46
CA GLY A 99 7.70 5.38 -10.43
C GLY A 99 6.74 5.38 -11.62
N PRO A 100 6.88 6.38 -12.50
CA PRO A 100 6.06 6.50 -13.70
C PRO A 100 6.34 5.35 -14.67
N LEU A 101 5.31 4.92 -15.39
CA LEU A 101 5.39 4.00 -16.51
C LEU A 101 6.09 4.68 -17.70
N ARG A 102 7.35 4.33 -17.93
CA ARG A 102 8.18 4.86 -19.01
C ARG A 102 9.45 4.03 -19.21
N ALA A 103 9.98 3.99 -20.42
CA ALA A 103 11.29 3.40 -20.70
C ALA A 103 12.45 4.13 -19.98
N GLY A 104 13.48 3.38 -19.62
CA GLY A 104 14.70 3.85 -18.95
C GLY A 104 14.78 3.50 -17.46
N PRO A 105 15.96 3.67 -16.83
CA PRO A 105 16.20 3.15 -15.48
C PRO A 105 15.41 3.87 -14.36
N ASN A 106 14.96 5.11 -14.59
CA ASN A 106 14.14 5.90 -13.66
C ASN A 106 12.62 5.78 -13.92
N GLY A 107 12.17 4.62 -14.38
CA GLY A 107 10.77 4.36 -14.71
C GLY A 107 10.38 2.91 -14.38
N MET A 108 9.10 2.69 -14.12
CA MET A 108 8.55 1.34 -14.06
C MET A 108 8.37 0.82 -15.48
N ASN A 109 9.10 -0.24 -15.81
CA ASN A 109 9.09 -0.92 -17.11
C ASN A 109 9.56 -2.36 -16.93
N ARG A 110 9.51 -3.16 -18.01
CA ARG A 110 9.84 -4.59 -17.93
C ARG A 110 11.29 -4.82 -17.52
N ALA A 111 12.24 -4.02 -18.01
CA ALA A 111 13.66 -4.12 -17.67
C ALA A 111 13.89 -3.95 -16.15
N VAL A 112 13.31 -2.92 -15.55
CA VAL A 112 13.40 -2.66 -14.11
C VAL A 112 12.74 -3.77 -13.28
N VAL A 113 11.59 -4.27 -13.71
CA VAL A 113 10.90 -5.40 -13.04
C VAL A 113 11.71 -6.69 -13.13
N ARG A 114 12.32 -6.99 -14.28
CA ARG A 114 13.20 -8.15 -14.46
C ARG A 114 14.41 -8.07 -13.52
N ALA A 115 15.07 -6.91 -13.44
CA ALA A 115 16.17 -6.70 -12.49
C ALA A 115 15.72 -6.89 -11.03
N ALA A 116 14.56 -6.32 -10.67
CA ALA A 116 13.99 -6.45 -9.34
C ALA A 116 13.72 -7.91 -8.95
N ALA A 117 13.06 -8.66 -9.84
CA ALA A 117 12.76 -10.07 -9.63
C ALA A 117 14.03 -10.92 -9.54
N ALA A 118 15.03 -10.67 -10.41
CA ALA A 118 16.30 -11.40 -10.40
C ALA A 118 17.08 -11.14 -9.12
N GLY A 119 17.14 -9.89 -8.67
CA GLY A 119 17.75 -9.50 -7.40
C GLY A 119 17.05 -10.15 -6.20
N LEU A 120 15.72 -10.13 -6.17
CA LEU A 120 14.93 -10.78 -5.12
C LEU A 120 15.18 -12.28 -5.06
N VAL A 121 15.10 -12.99 -6.20
CA VAL A 121 15.29 -14.44 -6.25
C VAL A 121 16.70 -14.83 -5.82
N ARG A 122 17.72 -14.09 -6.27
CA ARG A 122 19.11 -14.28 -5.85
C ARG A 122 19.28 -14.05 -4.35
N TRP A 123 18.69 -12.99 -3.81
CA TRP A 123 18.74 -12.73 -2.38
C TRP A 123 18.06 -13.84 -1.57
N LEU A 124 16.85 -14.28 -1.97
CA LEU A 124 16.14 -15.40 -1.33
C LEU A 124 16.96 -16.69 -1.35
N ALA A 125 17.65 -16.98 -2.45
CA ALA A 125 18.56 -18.13 -2.54
C ALA A 125 19.74 -18.01 -1.57
N ALA A 126 20.34 -16.82 -1.44
CA ALA A 126 21.43 -16.57 -0.49
C ALA A 126 20.99 -16.62 1.00
N GLN A 127 19.69 -16.53 1.27
CA GLN A 127 19.12 -16.72 2.61
C GLN A 127 18.65 -18.16 2.87
N ASP A 128 18.89 -19.10 1.94
CA ASP A 128 18.35 -20.46 1.98
C ASP A 128 16.82 -20.50 2.19
N ALA A 129 16.11 -19.49 1.68
CA ALA A 129 14.68 -19.34 1.91
C ALA A 129 13.90 -20.42 1.15
N ALA A 130 13.19 -21.26 1.88
CA ALA A 130 12.30 -22.28 1.32
C ALA A 130 10.94 -21.69 0.91
N GLY A 131 10.26 -22.36 -0.02
CA GLY A 131 8.91 -22.00 -0.44
C GLY A 131 8.83 -21.20 -1.75
N PRO A 132 7.62 -21.08 -2.32
CA PRO A 132 7.37 -20.34 -3.56
C PRO A 132 7.49 -18.82 -3.37
N ILE A 133 7.43 -18.08 -4.48
CA ILE A 133 7.04 -16.66 -4.48
C ILE A 133 5.57 -16.58 -4.89
N VAL A 134 4.75 -15.89 -4.11
CA VAL A 134 3.37 -15.55 -4.51
C VAL A 134 3.37 -14.18 -5.16
N ILE A 135 2.65 -14.00 -6.25
CA ILE A 135 2.68 -12.78 -7.06
C ILE A 135 1.24 -12.31 -7.26
N GLY A 136 0.97 -11.06 -6.88
CA GLY A 136 -0.31 -10.39 -7.04
C GLY A 136 -0.13 -9.07 -7.78
N TYR A 137 -1.24 -8.51 -8.25
CA TYR A 137 -1.24 -7.26 -8.99
C TYR A 137 -2.57 -6.54 -8.83
N ASP A 138 -2.55 -5.21 -8.99
CA ASP A 138 -3.76 -4.40 -9.08
C ASP A 138 -4.19 -4.19 -10.55
N ALA A 139 -5.22 -3.36 -10.77
CA ALA A 139 -5.78 -3.13 -12.11
C ALA A 139 -5.00 -2.11 -12.96
N ARG A 140 -3.88 -1.55 -12.47
CA ARG A 140 -3.15 -0.49 -13.21
C ARG A 140 -2.59 -1.03 -14.53
N HIS A 141 -2.32 -0.09 -15.44
CA HIS A 141 -1.64 -0.37 -16.70
C HIS A 141 -0.34 -1.15 -16.45
N ARG A 142 -0.15 -2.22 -17.23
CA ARG A 142 1.00 -3.15 -17.17
C ARG A 142 1.18 -3.95 -15.87
N SER A 143 0.30 -3.84 -14.87
CA SER A 143 0.47 -4.59 -13.61
C SER A 143 0.50 -6.12 -13.82
N HIS A 144 -0.39 -6.66 -14.65
CA HIS A 144 -0.38 -8.08 -15.02
C HIS A 144 0.90 -8.49 -15.78
N GLU A 145 1.38 -7.65 -16.70
CA GLU A 145 2.62 -7.90 -17.45
C GLU A 145 3.82 -8.04 -16.52
N PHE A 146 3.96 -7.11 -15.57
CA PHE A 146 5.04 -7.12 -14.58
C PHE A 146 4.95 -8.30 -13.61
N ALA A 147 3.73 -8.72 -13.26
CA ALA A 147 3.50 -9.91 -12.44
C ALA A 147 3.97 -11.18 -13.18
N VAL A 148 3.60 -11.34 -14.46
CA VAL A 148 4.05 -12.46 -15.29
C VAL A 148 5.55 -12.45 -15.49
N GLU A 149 6.15 -11.28 -15.75
CA GLU A 149 7.60 -11.15 -15.88
C GLU A 149 8.33 -11.63 -14.62
N THR A 150 7.82 -11.22 -13.45
CA THR A 150 8.35 -11.66 -12.15
C THR A 150 8.26 -13.18 -11.99
N ALA A 151 7.13 -13.77 -12.40
CA ALA A 151 6.94 -15.22 -12.33
C ALA A 151 7.93 -15.96 -13.24
N ARG A 152 8.14 -15.46 -14.46
CA ARG A 152 9.12 -16.04 -15.41
C ARG A 152 10.54 -16.01 -14.89
N VAL A 153 10.95 -14.91 -14.27
CA VAL A 153 12.29 -14.81 -13.66
C VAL A 153 12.44 -15.79 -12.50
N ALA A 154 11.41 -15.92 -11.64
CA ALA A 154 11.44 -16.87 -10.53
C ALA A 154 11.51 -18.32 -11.01
N THR A 155 10.66 -18.73 -11.96
CA THR A 155 10.65 -20.09 -12.50
C THR A 155 11.91 -20.41 -13.31
N GLY A 156 12.46 -19.45 -14.05
CA GLY A 156 13.72 -19.57 -14.78
C GLY A 156 14.92 -19.81 -13.85
N ALA A 157 14.89 -19.24 -12.65
CA ALA A 157 15.85 -19.49 -11.60
C ALA A 157 15.56 -20.76 -10.76
N GLY A 158 14.57 -21.58 -11.17
CA GLY A 158 14.22 -22.83 -10.50
C GLY A 158 13.36 -22.67 -9.25
N ARG A 159 12.82 -21.48 -8.97
CA ARG A 159 11.92 -21.24 -7.84
C ARG A 159 10.46 -21.27 -8.30
N ARG A 160 9.60 -21.97 -7.57
CA ARG A 160 8.16 -21.98 -7.86
C ARG A 160 7.58 -20.57 -7.73
N ALA A 161 6.77 -20.18 -8.71
CA ALA A 161 6.03 -18.92 -8.73
C ALA A 161 4.52 -19.21 -8.79
N LEU A 162 3.75 -18.58 -7.91
CA LEU A 162 2.31 -18.73 -7.79
C LEU A 162 1.65 -17.38 -8.08
N LEU A 163 0.90 -17.28 -9.16
CA LEU A 163 0.24 -16.03 -9.59
C LEU A 163 -1.21 -16.01 -9.08
N LEU A 164 -1.64 -14.89 -8.50
CA LEU A 164 -3.06 -14.68 -8.18
C LEU A 164 -3.90 -14.68 -9.47
N PRO A 165 -5.15 -15.20 -9.44
CA PRO A 165 -5.96 -15.43 -10.65
C PRO A 165 -6.45 -14.17 -11.36
N GLY A 166 -6.26 -13.00 -10.74
CA GLY A 166 -6.76 -11.74 -11.25
C GLY A 166 -6.27 -10.56 -10.40
N PRO A 167 -6.67 -9.33 -10.76
CA PRO A 167 -6.46 -8.16 -9.92
C PRO A 167 -7.16 -8.35 -8.57
N LEU A 168 -6.39 -8.43 -7.49
CA LEU A 168 -6.91 -8.71 -6.15
C LEU A 168 -6.25 -7.81 -5.10
N PRO A 169 -6.92 -7.53 -3.97
CA PRO A 169 -6.37 -6.67 -2.92
C PRO A 169 -5.02 -7.13 -2.40
N THR A 170 -4.16 -6.17 -2.07
CA THR A 170 -2.87 -6.40 -1.38
C THR A 170 -3.01 -7.29 -0.13
N PRO A 171 -4.05 -7.13 0.72
CA PRO A 171 -4.28 -8.05 1.85
C PRO A 171 -4.49 -9.54 1.47
N VAL A 172 -4.99 -9.85 0.26
CA VAL A 172 -5.13 -11.23 -0.22
C VAL A 172 -3.74 -11.83 -0.50
N LEU A 173 -2.83 -11.06 -1.11
CA LEU A 173 -1.43 -11.48 -1.28
C LEU A 173 -0.75 -11.72 0.07
N ALA A 174 -0.88 -10.78 1.00
CA ALA A 174 -0.31 -10.89 2.34
C ALA A 174 -0.85 -12.12 3.11
N TYR A 175 -2.13 -12.47 2.92
CA TYR A 175 -2.70 -13.71 3.40
C TYR A 175 -2.09 -14.94 2.72
N ALA A 176 -1.99 -14.94 1.39
CA ALA A 176 -1.46 -16.05 0.61
C ALA A 176 -0.01 -16.39 0.98
N VAL A 177 0.83 -15.39 1.23
CA VAL A 177 2.22 -15.60 1.69
C VAL A 177 2.26 -16.44 2.96
N ARG A 178 1.33 -16.20 3.89
CA ARG A 178 1.23 -16.95 5.15
C ARG A 178 0.59 -18.32 4.96
N ASP A 179 -0.51 -18.38 4.20
CA ASP A 179 -1.31 -19.60 4.02
C ASP A 179 -0.55 -20.68 3.23
N LEU A 180 0.34 -20.27 2.33
CA LEU A 180 1.10 -21.14 1.44
C LEU A 180 2.56 -21.34 1.86
N ASP A 181 2.94 -20.87 3.06
CA ASP A 181 4.32 -20.90 3.57
C ASP A 181 5.34 -20.38 2.52
N ALA A 182 4.99 -19.27 1.86
CA ALA A 182 5.79 -18.70 0.79
C ALA A 182 7.07 -18.05 1.33
N ALA A 183 8.14 -18.07 0.54
CA ALA A 183 9.38 -17.37 0.86
C ALA A 183 9.18 -15.86 0.85
N ALA A 184 8.41 -15.37 -0.13
CA ALA A 184 8.06 -13.98 -0.31
C ALA A 184 6.76 -13.83 -1.12
N GLY A 185 6.17 -12.65 -1.03
CA GLY A 185 5.12 -12.15 -1.92
C GLY A 185 5.62 -10.95 -2.71
N VAL A 186 5.17 -10.79 -3.95
CA VAL A 186 5.37 -9.59 -4.76
C VAL A 186 4.01 -9.02 -5.10
N MET A 187 3.75 -7.76 -4.75
CA MET A 187 2.56 -7.03 -5.16
C MET A 187 2.94 -5.98 -6.20
N VAL A 188 2.44 -6.14 -7.42
CA VAL A 188 2.58 -5.11 -8.45
C VAL A 188 1.47 -4.09 -8.29
N THR A 189 1.81 -2.93 -7.71
CA THR A 189 0.88 -1.84 -7.45
C THR A 189 1.62 -0.57 -7.03
N ALA A 190 1.06 0.59 -7.41
CA ALA A 190 1.43 1.88 -6.83
C ALA A 190 0.41 2.39 -5.79
N SER A 191 -0.49 1.54 -5.28
CA SER A 191 -1.50 1.86 -4.27
C SER A 191 -2.31 3.09 -4.68
N HIS A 192 -2.15 4.21 -3.99
CA HIS A 192 -2.89 5.45 -4.21
C HIS A 192 -2.21 6.46 -5.15
N ASN A 193 -1.10 6.10 -5.80
CA ASN A 193 -0.40 7.00 -6.73
C ASN A 193 -1.23 7.33 -7.98
N PRO A 194 -0.85 8.35 -8.77
CA PRO A 194 -1.53 8.70 -10.01
C PRO A 194 -1.59 7.54 -11.02
N PRO A 195 -2.50 7.56 -12.02
CA PRO A 195 -2.67 6.50 -13.02
C PRO A 195 -1.40 6.08 -13.76
N ARG A 196 -0.50 7.06 -14.00
CA ARG A 196 0.73 6.85 -14.77
C ARG A 196 1.84 6.19 -13.96
N ASP A 197 1.65 5.96 -12.67
CA ASP A 197 2.61 5.28 -11.82
C ASP A 197 2.26 3.80 -11.66
N ASN A 198 3.29 2.98 -11.55
CA ASN A 198 3.17 1.60 -11.07
C ASN A 198 4.22 1.33 -9.97
N GLY A 199 4.24 0.13 -9.39
CA GLY A 199 5.17 -0.21 -8.33
C GLY A 199 5.34 -1.71 -8.12
N TYR A 200 6.27 -2.05 -7.23
CA TYR A 200 6.70 -3.42 -6.95
C TYR A 200 6.99 -3.52 -5.45
N LYS A 201 6.01 -3.94 -4.65
CA LYS A 201 6.15 -4.15 -3.20
C LYS A 201 6.55 -5.60 -2.91
N VAL A 202 7.40 -5.83 -1.92
CA VAL A 202 7.77 -7.19 -1.47
C VAL A 202 7.29 -7.44 -0.04
N TYR A 203 6.75 -8.64 0.17
CA TYR A 203 6.26 -9.15 1.44
C TYR A 203 7.09 -10.37 1.82
N LEU A 204 7.53 -10.48 3.07
CA LEU A 204 8.42 -11.57 3.47
C LEU A 204 7.66 -12.72 4.12
N GLY A 205 8.09 -13.95 3.81
CA GLY A 205 7.62 -15.17 4.49
C GLY A 205 8.04 -15.21 5.95
N ALA A 206 7.45 -16.13 6.72
CA ALA A 206 7.70 -16.24 8.16
C ALA A 206 9.19 -16.45 8.52
N ALA A 207 9.94 -17.19 7.70
CA ALA A 207 11.35 -17.46 7.93
C ALA A 207 12.23 -16.19 7.88
N LEU A 208 11.83 -15.19 7.09
CA LEU A 208 12.61 -13.97 6.86
C LEU A 208 12.02 -12.75 7.57
N GLY A 209 10.69 -12.68 7.71
CA GLY A 209 9.99 -11.59 8.39
C GLY A 209 9.94 -11.75 9.92
N GLY A 210 10.26 -12.93 10.45
CA GLY A 210 10.24 -13.21 11.89
C GLY A 210 8.85 -13.24 12.53
N PRO A 211 8.75 -13.34 13.86
CA PRO A 211 7.49 -13.42 14.58
C PRO A 211 6.66 -12.14 14.41
N GLY A 212 5.62 -12.21 13.57
CA GLY A 212 4.75 -11.08 13.24
C GLY A 212 5.05 -10.39 11.90
N GLY A 213 6.16 -10.72 11.24
CA GLY A 213 6.48 -10.21 9.89
C GLY A 213 6.11 -11.16 8.75
N ALA A 214 5.57 -12.34 9.05
CA ALA A 214 5.08 -13.28 8.04
C ALA A 214 3.93 -12.65 7.23
N GLY A 215 4.12 -12.50 5.91
CA GLY A 215 3.18 -11.83 5.03
C GLY A 215 3.07 -10.33 5.29
N ALA A 216 4.01 -9.72 6.03
CA ALA A 216 4.13 -8.28 6.17
C ALA A 216 5.04 -7.73 5.07
N GLN A 217 4.83 -6.47 4.71
CA GLN A 217 5.72 -5.76 3.81
C GLN A 217 7.12 -5.70 4.41
N LEU A 218 8.15 -5.84 3.57
CA LEU A 218 9.52 -5.87 4.01
C LEU A 218 9.92 -4.57 4.75
N VAL A 219 10.87 -4.70 5.67
CA VAL A 219 11.48 -3.58 6.40
C VAL A 219 12.99 -3.74 6.38
N SER A 220 13.71 -2.71 6.84
CA SER A 220 15.16 -2.79 6.96
C SER A 220 15.60 -3.89 7.93
N PRO A 221 16.72 -4.60 7.65
CA PRO A 221 17.71 -4.34 6.60
C PRO A 221 17.46 -5.08 5.26
N ALA A 222 16.34 -5.79 5.10
CA ALA A 222 16.08 -6.61 3.92
C ALA A 222 15.96 -5.77 2.64
N ASP A 223 15.39 -4.56 2.74
CA ASP A 223 15.32 -3.58 1.65
C ASP A 223 16.68 -3.30 1.00
N GLY A 224 17.68 -2.94 1.82
CA GLY A 224 19.02 -2.61 1.34
C GLY A 224 19.77 -3.82 0.81
N ALA A 225 19.55 -5.00 1.41
CA ALA A 225 20.14 -6.24 0.91
C ALA A 225 19.56 -6.65 -0.46
N ILE A 226 18.25 -6.52 -0.65
CA ILE A 226 17.58 -6.76 -1.92
C ILE A 226 18.02 -5.71 -2.94
N GLU A 227 18.08 -4.43 -2.58
CA GLU A 227 18.58 -3.38 -3.47
C GLU A 227 20.02 -3.68 -3.94
N SER A 228 20.91 -4.07 -3.02
CA SER A 228 22.27 -4.47 -3.37
C SER A 228 22.29 -5.66 -4.33
N ALA A 229 21.41 -6.65 -4.14
CA ALA A 229 21.28 -7.79 -5.03
C ALA A 229 20.78 -7.38 -6.42
N ILE A 230 19.84 -6.43 -6.52
CA ILE A 230 19.34 -5.85 -7.78
C ILE A 230 20.47 -5.13 -8.52
N ARG A 231 21.28 -4.33 -7.83
CA ARG A 231 22.41 -3.58 -8.42
C ARG A 231 23.50 -4.47 -9.00
N GLN A 232 23.56 -5.73 -8.57
CA GLN A 232 24.54 -6.72 -9.00
C GLN A 232 24.01 -7.64 -10.10
N VAL A 233 22.76 -7.44 -10.57
CA VAL A 233 22.24 -8.16 -11.74
C VAL A 233 23.05 -7.73 -12.96
N GLY A 234 23.53 -8.71 -13.73
CA GLY A 234 24.24 -8.48 -14.98
C GLY A 234 23.29 -8.10 -16.13
N PRO A 235 23.69 -8.36 -17.39
CA PRO A 235 22.82 -8.11 -18.54
C PRO A 235 21.45 -8.80 -18.39
N LEU A 236 20.38 -8.07 -18.63
CA LEU A 236 18.99 -8.53 -18.54
C LEU A 236 18.65 -9.62 -19.57
N SER A 237 19.37 -9.61 -20.69
CA SER A 237 19.37 -10.68 -21.69
C SER A 237 19.87 -12.03 -21.16
N ALA A 238 20.67 -12.04 -20.10
CA ALA A 238 21.20 -13.25 -19.48
C ALA A 238 20.38 -13.75 -18.27
N VAL A 239 19.35 -13.02 -17.85
CA VAL A 239 18.46 -13.46 -16.77
C VAL A 239 17.62 -14.65 -17.27
N PRO A 240 17.68 -15.82 -16.60
CA PRO A 240 16.94 -16.99 -17.05
C PRO A 240 15.44 -16.76 -16.88
N LEU A 241 14.67 -17.14 -17.90
CA LEU A 241 13.21 -17.04 -17.90
C LEU A 241 12.61 -18.44 -18.08
N GLY A 242 11.64 -18.78 -17.23
CA GLY A 242 10.86 -20.00 -17.32
C GLY A 242 9.41 -19.75 -17.73
N GLU A 243 8.56 -20.67 -17.29
CA GLU A 243 7.10 -20.60 -17.45
C GLU A 243 6.49 -19.40 -16.68
N PRO A 244 5.31 -18.91 -17.08
CA PRO A 244 4.66 -17.73 -16.47
C PRO A 244 4.15 -17.93 -15.03
N GLY A 245 4.51 -19.03 -14.37
CA GLY A 245 4.04 -19.39 -13.03
C GLY A 245 2.74 -20.19 -13.04
N GLU A 246 2.43 -20.78 -11.89
CA GLU A 246 1.19 -21.51 -11.65
C GLU A 246 0.11 -20.51 -11.21
N VAL A 247 -0.99 -20.42 -11.93
CA VAL A 247 -2.12 -19.56 -11.55
C VAL A 247 -2.93 -20.26 -10.46
N LEU A 248 -3.12 -19.58 -9.33
CA LEU A 248 -3.86 -20.11 -8.19
C LEU A 248 -5.37 -20.13 -8.47
N GLY A 249 -6.05 -21.18 -8.00
CA GLY A 249 -7.51 -21.27 -8.05
C GLY A 249 -8.22 -20.35 -7.04
N GLY A 250 -9.55 -20.28 -7.15
CA GLY A 250 -10.40 -19.45 -6.29
C GLY A 250 -10.38 -19.82 -4.79
N ASP A 251 -9.99 -21.05 -4.45
CA ASP A 251 -9.96 -21.56 -3.07
C ASP A 251 -9.14 -20.70 -2.10
N LEU A 252 -8.12 -20.00 -2.59
CA LEU A 252 -7.32 -19.08 -1.78
C LEU A 252 -8.13 -17.86 -1.33
N LEU A 253 -8.91 -17.27 -2.26
CA LEU A 253 -9.76 -16.12 -1.95
C LEU A 253 -10.88 -16.52 -0.98
N GLU A 254 -11.43 -17.72 -1.15
CA GLU A 254 -12.40 -18.31 -0.23
C GLU A 254 -11.82 -18.41 1.20
N ARG A 255 -10.62 -18.98 1.36
CA ARG A 255 -9.95 -19.06 2.67
C ARG A 255 -9.62 -17.70 3.27
N TYR A 256 -9.22 -16.73 2.43
CA TYR A 256 -9.01 -15.34 2.86
C TYR A 256 -10.30 -14.73 3.41
N LEU A 257 -11.41 -14.85 2.68
CA LEU A 257 -12.71 -14.31 3.08
C LEU A 257 -13.19 -14.95 4.39
N ASP A 258 -13.08 -16.27 4.53
CA ASP A 258 -13.43 -16.97 5.76
C ASP A 258 -12.60 -16.49 6.96
N ALA A 259 -11.29 -16.29 6.77
CA ALA A 259 -10.42 -15.73 7.79
C ALA A 259 -10.78 -14.27 8.13
N ALA A 260 -11.06 -13.44 7.11
CA ALA A 260 -11.41 -12.04 7.27
C ALA A 260 -12.71 -11.87 8.06
N VAL A 261 -13.76 -12.63 7.75
CA VAL A 261 -15.05 -12.51 8.46
C VAL A 261 -15.04 -13.13 9.86
N SER A 262 -14.11 -14.05 10.15
CA SER A 262 -13.98 -14.68 11.47
C SER A 262 -13.66 -13.69 12.61
N VAL A 263 -13.23 -12.48 12.28
CA VAL A 263 -12.97 -11.42 13.27
C VAL A 263 -14.26 -10.84 13.83
N VAL A 264 -15.38 -10.93 13.11
CA VAL A 264 -16.69 -10.42 13.53
C VAL A 264 -17.29 -11.39 14.55
N ALA A 265 -17.77 -10.88 15.68
CA ALA A 265 -18.40 -11.73 16.68
C ALA A 265 -19.75 -12.27 16.14
N PRO A 266 -20.09 -13.57 16.35
CA PRO A 266 -21.33 -14.13 15.86
C PRO A 266 -22.59 -13.40 16.35
N ASP A 267 -22.53 -12.85 17.56
CA ASP A 267 -23.59 -12.12 18.26
C ASP A 267 -23.54 -10.59 18.09
N ALA A 268 -22.53 -10.06 17.39
CA ALA A 268 -22.49 -8.63 17.12
C ALA A 268 -23.72 -8.21 16.28
N PRO A 269 -24.23 -6.97 16.43
CA PRO A 269 -25.29 -6.45 15.57
C PRO A 269 -24.90 -6.44 14.09
N ARG A 270 -25.90 -6.51 13.19
CA ARG A 270 -25.74 -6.43 11.72
C ARG A 270 -26.55 -5.31 11.06
N GLU A 271 -27.29 -4.57 11.86
CA GLU A 271 -28.12 -3.45 11.43
C GLU A 271 -27.23 -2.22 11.24
N LEU A 272 -26.56 -2.16 10.10
CA LEU A 272 -25.76 -1.02 9.66
C LEU A 272 -26.03 -0.76 8.17
N THR A 273 -26.30 0.49 7.83
CA THR A 273 -26.35 0.96 6.45
C THR A 273 -25.00 1.55 6.11
N VAL A 274 -24.33 1.01 5.10
CA VAL A 274 -22.96 1.39 4.72
C VAL A 274 -22.95 1.95 3.31
N ALA A 275 -22.35 3.12 3.12
CA ALA A 275 -21.94 3.59 1.80
C ALA A 275 -20.45 3.28 1.58
N TYR A 276 -20.10 2.86 0.37
CA TYR A 276 -18.78 2.33 0.07
C TYR A 276 -18.24 2.82 -1.28
N THR A 277 -16.94 3.04 -1.35
CA THR A 277 -16.22 3.21 -2.60
C THR A 277 -14.88 2.47 -2.59
N PRO A 278 -14.56 1.67 -3.62
CA PRO A 278 -13.22 1.15 -3.81
C PRO A 278 -12.31 2.12 -4.59
N LEU A 279 -12.78 3.33 -4.95
CA LEU A 279 -12.05 4.33 -5.74
C LEU A 279 -11.47 3.76 -7.06
N HIS A 280 -12.28 2.98 -7.79
CA HIS A 280 -11.87 2.21 -8.98
C HIS A 280 -10.78 1.17 -8.70
N GLY A 281 -10.68 0.73 -7.45
CA GLY A 281 -9.74 -0.26 -6.97
C GLY A 281 -10.25 -1.69 -7.05
N VAL A 282 -9.34 -2.61 -6.78
CA VAL A 282 -9.60 -4.06 -6.80
C VAL A 282 -10.32 -4.58 -5.54
N GLY A 283 -10.62 -3.69 -4.59
CA GLY A 283 -11.31 -4.02 -3.33
C GLY A 283 -12.80 -4.32 -3.47
N GLY A 284 -13.46 -3.81 -4.52
CA GLY A 284 -14.93 -3.76 -4.63
C GLY A 284 -15.64 -5.10 -4.40
N ALA A 285 -15.31 -6.08 -5.24
CA ALA A 285 -15.92 -7.41 -5.19
C ALA A 285 -15.60 -8.15 -3.87
N VAL A 286 -14.35 -8.05 -3.41
CA VAL A 286 -13.88 -8.75 -2.20
C VAL A 286 -14.54 -8.17 -0.94
N ALA A 287 -14.66 -6.84 -0.85
CA ALA A 287 -15.35 -6.19 0.25
C ALA A 287 -16.83 -6.57 0.26
N THR A 288 -17.52 -6.47 -0.87
CA THR A 288 -18.95 -6.82 -1.00
C THR A 288 -19.22 -8.26 -0.53
N GLU A 289 -18.39 -9.20 -0.95
CA GLU A 289 -18.51 -10.59 -0.54
C GLU A 289 -18.20 -10.79 0.96
N ALA A 290 -17.23 -10.06 1.51
CA ALA A 290 -16.96 -10.08 2.95
C ALA A 290 -18.15 -9.55 3.78
N PHE A 291 -18.81 -8.48 3.34
CA PHE A 291 -20.05 -7.97 3.97
C PHE A 291 -21.13 -9.06 3.99
N ARG A 292 -21.38 -9.71 2.85
CA ARG A 292 -22.36 -10.78 2.71
C ARG A 292 -22.06 -11.96 3.63
N ARG A 293 -20.82 -12.46 3.65
CA ARG A 293 -20.41 -13.59 4.51
C ARG A 293 -20.45 -13.26 5.99
N ALA A 294 -20.13 -12.03 6.36
CA ALA A 294 -20.23 -11.57 7.74
C ALA A 294 -21.69 -11.40 8.20
N GLY A 295 -22.66 -11.41 7.29
CA GLY A 295 -24.09 -11.27 7.58
C GLY A 295 -24.59 -9.83 7.65
N PHE A 296 -23.83 -8.87 7.10
CA PHE A 296 -24.29 -7.50 6.91
C PHE A 296 -25.08 -7.38 5.60
N ALA A 297 -25.89 -6.32 5.48
CA ALA A 297 -26.41 -5.92 4.18
C ALA A 297 -25.25 -5.57 3.22
N ALA A 298 -25.46 -5.77 1.92
CA ALA A 298 -24.51 -5.30 0.93
C ALA A 298 -24.40 -3.76 1.01
N PRO A 299 -23.18 -3.19 0.97
CA PRO A 299 -23.02 -1.75 1.04
C PRO A 299 -23.58 -1.08 -0.22
N ALA A 300 -24.07 0.14 -0.08
CA ALA A 300 -24.37 1.01 -1.22
C ALA A 300 -23.06 1.48 -1.84
N ILE A 301 -22.77 1.06 -3.08
CA ILE A 301 -21.49 1.36 -3.75
C ILE A 301 -21.66 2.57 -4.67
N VAL A 302 -20.68 3.47 -4.68
CA VAL A 302 -20.59 4.55 -5.67
C VAL A 302 -20.44 3.93 -7.06
N ALA A 303 -21.50 3.97 -7.86
CA ALA A 303 -21.59 3.25 -9.14
C ALA A 303 -20.45 3.62 -10.10
N GLU A 304 -20.08 4.89 -10.19
CA GLU A 304 -19.03 5.36 -11.08
C GLU A 304 -17.62 4.97 -10.62
N GLN A 305 -17.45 4.44 -9.41
CA GLN A 305 -16.16 4.04 -8.83
C GLN A 305 -16.11 2.54 -8.49
N ALA A 306 -17.15 1.78 -8.84
CA ALA A 306 -17.35 0.41 -8.37
C ALA A 306 -16.41 -0.60 -9.04
N GLU A 307 -16.20 -0.45 -10.36
CA GLU A 307 -15.36 -1.35 -11.16
C GLU A 307 -13.90 -0.88 -11.18
N PRO A 308 -12.93 -1.80 -11.24
CA PRO A 308 -11.54 -1.42 -11.40
C PRO A 308 -11.29 -0.65 -12.69
N ASP A 309 -10.68 0.54 -12.59
CA ASP A 309 -10.32 1.38 -13.72
C ASP A 309 -8.89 1.94 -13.50
N PRO A 310 -7.92 1.62 -14.38
CA PRO A 310 -6.54 2.07 -14.23
C PRO A 310 -6.35 3.59 -14.35
N ASP A 311 -7.32 4.31 -14.93
CA ASP A 311 -7.24 5.75 -15.19
C ASP A 311 -7.85 6.60 -14.05
N PHE A 312 -8.49 5.97 -13.06
CA PHE A 312 -9.11 6.62 -11.90
C PHE A 312 -9.96 7.87 -12.27
N PRO A 313 -10.88 7.80 -13.25
CA PRO A 313 -11.40 8.97 -13.98
C PRO A 313 -12.18 9.99 -13.14
N THR A 314 -12.57 9.63 -11.92
CA THR A 314 -13.37 10.50 -11.04
C THR A 314 -12.54 11.24 -9.98
N VAL A 315 -11.26 10.91 -9.82
CA VAL A 315 -10.41 11.46 -8.74
C VAL A 315 -9.05 11.88 -9.29
N ALA A 316 -8.53 13.01 -8.83
CA ALA A 316 -7.19 13.45 -9.22
C ALA A 316 -6.09 12.57 -8.60
N PHE A 317 -6.36 12.04 -7.40
CA PHE A 317 -5.45 11.19 -6.65
C PHE A 317 -6.28 10.19 -5.84
N PRO A 318 -6.16 8.86 -6.09
CA PRO A 318 -7.02 7.86 -5.49
C PRO A 318 -6.55 7.47 -4.07
N ASN A 319 -6.30 8.44 -3.21
CA ASN A 319 -6.04 8.24 -1.79
C ASN A 319 -7.28 8.65 -1.00
N PRO A 320 -7.94 7.74 -0.28
CA PRO A 320 -9.21 8.05 0.40
C PRO A 320 -9.09 9.07 1.55
N GLU A 321 -7.86 9.43 1.96
CA GLU A 321 -7.60 10.50 2.93
C GLU A 321 -7.46 11.90 2.30
N GLU A 322 -7.42 12.01 0.97
CA GLU A 322 -7.30 13.32 0.31
C GLU A 322 -8.63 14.06 0.28
N PRO A 323 -8.62 15.39 0.46
CA PRO A 323 -9.80 16.22 0.25
C PRO A 323 -10.40 15.98 -1.14
N GLY A 324 -11.70 15.73 -1.21
CA GLY A 324 -12.42 15.48 -2.47
C GLY A 324 -12.46 14.01 -2.92
N ALA A 325 -11.60 13.13 -2.40
CA ALA A 325 -11.52 11.76 -2.89
C ALA A 325 -12.78 10.94 -2.57
N ILE A 326 -13.41 11.21 -1.43
CA ILE A 326 -14.59 10.45 -0.93
C ILE A 326 -15.91 11.20 -1.04
N ASP A 327 -15.95 12.38 -1.66
CA ASP A 327 -17.15 13.24 -1.72
C ASP A 327 -18.36 12.51 -2.32
N ARG A 328 -18.13 11.70 -3.37
CA ARG A 328 -19.17 10.87 -3.99
C ARG A 328 -19.73 9.81 -3.02
N ALA A 329 -18.86 9.21 -2.20
CA ALA A 329 -19.27 8.24 -1.20
C ALA A 329 -20.03 8.89 -0.04
N VAL A 330 -19.63 10.10 0.37
CA VAL A 330 -20.36 10.91 1.36
C VAL A 330 -21.74 11.32 0.82
N ALA A 331 -21.82 11.78 -0.43
CA ALA A 331 -23.10 12.11 -1.06
C ALA A 331 -24.03 10.89 -1.15
N LEU A 332 -23.49 9.72 -1.52
CA LEU A 332 -24.24 8.47 -1.50
C LEU A 332 -24.68 8.09 -0.08
N GLY A 333 -23.79 8.23 0.91
CA GLY A 333 -24.10 7.99 2.31
C GLY A 333 -25.24 8.86 2.81
N ALA A 334 -25.23 10.15 2.49
CA ALA A 334 -26.32 11.07 2.82
C ALA A 334 -27.64 10.67 2.14
N ALA A 335 -27.61 10.32 0.84
CA ALA A 335 -28.81 9.94 0.09
C ALA A 335 -29.41 8.60 0.56
N ALA A 336 -28.56 7.66 0.97
CA ALA A 336 -28.95 6.33 1.45
C ALA A 336 -29.30 6.31 2.94
N GLY A 337 -29.07 7.40 3.68
CA GLY A 337 -29.19 7.41 5.14
C GLY A 337 -28.19 6.44 5.81
N ALA A 338 -26.97 6.37 5.28
CA ALA A 338 -25.93 5.49 5.81
C ALA A 338 -25.47 5.93 7.20
N ASP A 339 -25.12 4.95 8.03
CA ASP A 339 -24.53 5.15 9.35
C ASP A 339 -23.02 5.44 9.25
N ILE A 340 -22.39 4.93 8.19
CA ILE A 340 -20.95 4.99 7.98
C ILE A 340 -20.62 4.96 6.48
N VAL A 341 -19.59 5.72 6.10
CA VAL A 341 -18.96 5.68 4.79
C VAL A 341 -17.61 5.01 4.93
N ILE A 342 -17.31 4.06 4.05
CA ILE A 342 -16.02 3.37 3.97
C ILE A 342 -15.41 3.61 2.60
N ALA A 343 -14.11 3.86 2.54
CA ALA A 343 -13.38 4.00 1.28
C ALA A 343 -12.07 3.22 1.33
N ASN A 344 -11.76 2.48 0.26
CA ASN A 344 -10.45 1.86 0.06
C ASN A 344 -9.65 2.60 -1.02
N ASP A 345 -8.32 2.58 -0.91
CA ASP A 345 -7.45 2.94 -2.03
C ASP A 345 -7.39 1.80 -3.08
N PRO A 346 -6.79 2.01 -4.27
CA PRO A 346 -6.91 1.09 -5.38
C PRO A 346 -6.45 -0.35 -5.14
N ASP A 347 -5.45 -0.59 -4.28
CA ASP A 347 -5.00 -1.93 -3.90
C ASP A 347 -5.59 -2.42 -2.57
N ALA A 348 -6.47 -1.62 -1.98
CA ALA A 348 -7.26 -1.88 -0.78
C ALA A 348 -6.45 -2.30 0.45
N ASP A 349 -5.25 -1.72 0.62
CA ASP A 349 -4.48 -1.81 1.87
C ASP A 349 -4.77 -0.63 2.83
N ARG A 350 -5.45 0.43 2.35
CA ARG A 350 -5.93 1.55 3.15
C ARG A 350 -7.45 1.54 3.31
N CYS A 351 -7.91 2.08 4.43
CA CYS A 351 -9.32 2.22 4.75
C CYS A 351 -9.56 3.59 5.40
N ALA A 352 -10.33 4.44 4.74
CA ALA A 352 -10.85 5.67 5.34
C ALA A 352 -12.30 5.45 5.77
N VAL A 353 -12.68 6.16 6.83
CA VAL A 353 -14.01 6.09 7.43
C VAL A 353 -14.55 7.49 7.62
N ALA A 354 -15.79 7.73 7.20
CA ALA A 354 -16.53 8.94 7.57
C ALA A 354 -17.83 8.57 8.28
N VAL A 355 -18.25 9.44 9.21
CA VAL A 355 -19.45 9.28 10.03
C VAL A 355 -20.25 10.58 10.06
N PRO A 356 -21.58 10.53 10.28
CA PRO A 356 -22.36 11.72 10.56
C PRO A 356 -21.86 12.44 11.83
N ASP A 357 -21.76 13.75 11.77
CA ASP A 357 -21.37 14.66 12.84
C ASP A 357 -22.40 15.81 12.95
N PRO A 358 -23.44 15.64 13.79
CA PRO A 358 -24.49 16.64 13.98
C PRO A 358 -23.97 18.00 14.48
N ALA A 359 -22.78 18.03 15.11
CA ALA A 359 -22.21 19.25 15.66
C ALA A 359 -21.56 20.15 14.59
N ARG A 360 -21.26 19.61 13.39
CA ARG A 360 -20.70 20.39 12.28
C ARG A 360 -21.75 21.25 11.57
N GLY A 361 -23.03 20.87 11.66
CA GLY A 361 -24.11 21.46 10.87
C GLY A 361 -23.93 21.19 9.38
N ALA A 362 -25.03 21.20 8.62
CA ALA A 362 -24.94 21.17 7.16
C ALA A 362 -24.46 22.55 6.65
N GLY A 363 -23.34 22.58 5.93
CA GLY A 363 -22.77 23.78 5.31
C GLY A 363 -22.89 23.75 3.79
N PRO A 364 -22.61 24.87 3.09
CA PRO A 364 -22.63 24.95 1.63
C PRO A 364 -21.69 23.94 0.95
N ASP A 365 -20.57 23.63 1.62
CA ASP A 365 -19.53 22.71 1.18
C ASP A 365 -19.57 21.34 1.89
N ASP A 366 -20.52 21.15 2.82
CA ASP A 366 -20.72 19.91 3.58
C ASP A 366 -22.24 19.71 3.82
N PRO A 367 -22.98 19.30 2.78
CA PRO A 367 -24.45 19.34 2.77
C PRO A 367 -25.11 18.34 3.74
N ALA A 368 -24.34 17.46 4.39
CA ALA A 368 -24.89 16.37 5.19
C ALA A 368 -24.25 16.25 6.60
N GLY A 369 -23.33 17.15 6.97
CA GLY A 369 -22.70 17.15 8.28
C GLY A 369 -21.88 15.88 8.51
N TRP A 370 -21.07 15.47 7.53
CA TRP A 370 -20.22 14.28 7.67
C TRP A 370 -18.80 14.66 8.09
N ARG A 371 -18.16 13.77 8.85
CA ARG A 371 -16.77 13.93 9.25
C ARG A 371 -15.98 12.69 8.92
N MET A 372 -14.95 12.87 8.10
CA MET A 372 -13.91 11.86 7.93
C MET A 372 -13.10 11.76 9.23
N LEU A 373 -12.96 10.54 9.74
CA LEU A 373 -12.09 10.23 10.87
C LEU A 373 -10.65 10.22 10.40
N ARG A 374 -9.74 10.79 11.20
CA ARG A 374 -8.30 10.65 10.92
C ARG A 374 -7.86 9.22 11.16
N GLY A 375 -6.78 8.78 10.50
CA GLY A 375 -6.20 7.45 10.73
C GLY A 375 -5.91 7.15 12.21
N ASP A 376 -5.44 8.13 12.97
CA ASP A 376 -5.22 7.99 14.43
C ASP A 376 -6.51 7.70 15.20
N GLU A 377 -7.63 8.35 14.83
CA GLU A 377 -8.93 8.12 15.48
C GLU A 377 -9.45 6.73 15.16
N VAL A 378 -9.37 6.30 13.89
CA VAL A 378 -9.72 4.94 13.47
C VAL A 378 -8.86 3.91 14.20
N GLY A 379 -7.55 4.14 14.28
CA GLY A 379 -6.60 3.27 14.97
C GLY A 379 -6.91 3.11 16.46
N VAL A 380 -7.21 4.20 17.17
CA VAL A 380 -7.61 4.16 18.59
C VAL A 380 -8.92 3.40 18.78
N LEU A 381 -9.92 3.61 17.92
CA LEU A 381 -11.19 2.89 18.00
C LEU A 381 -11.03 1.38 17.78
N LEU A 382 -10.21 0.99 16.79
CA LEU A 382 -9.88 -0.42 16.54
C LEU A 382 -9.11 -1.03 17.71
N ALA A 383 -8.15 -0.29 18.29
CA ALA A 383 -7.39 -0.75 19.45
C ALA A 383 -8.29 -0.94 20.68
N ASP A 384 -9.16 0.04 21.01
CA ASP A 384 -10.11 -0.05 22.12
C ASP A 384 -11.06 -1.26 21.95
N HIS A 385 -11.60 -1.47 20.74
CA HIS A 385 -12.42 -2.64 20.42
C HIS A 385 -11.69 -3.97 20.66
N LEU A 386 -10.45 -4.09 20.17
CA LEU A 386 -9.64 -5.30 20.36
C LEU A 386 -9.30 -5.53 21.84
N ILE A 387 -8.99 -4.48 22.60
CA ILE A 387 -8.69 -4.56 24.04
C ILE A 387 -9.93 -5.00 24.83
N ARG A 388 -11.11 -4.44 24.55
CA ARG A 388 -12.37 -4.84 25.22
C ARG A 388 -12.75 -6.30 24.94
N ARG A 389 -12.38 -6.83 23.77
CA ARG A 389 -12.61 -8.23 23.40
C ARG A 389 -11.54 -9.17 23.94
N ALA A 390 -10.35 -8.68 24.27
CA ALA A 390 -9.31 -9.48 24.87
C ALA A 390 -9.70 -9.86 26.29
N THR A 391 -10.11 -11.11 26.50
CA THR A 391 -10.45 -11.61 27.83
C THR A 391 -9.21 -11.65 28.72
N PRO A 392 -9.23 -11.09 29.95
CA PRO A 392 -8.11 -11.23 30.88
C PRO A 392 -7.86 -12.72 31.17
N GLY A 393 -6.71 -13.25 30.75
CA GLY A 393 -6.28 -14.63 31.01
C GLY A 393 -6.18 -15.56 29.79
N CYS A 394 -6.51 -15.11 28.58
CA CYS A 394 -6.35 -15.92 27.37
C CYS A 394 -5.19 -15.39 26.50
N THR A 395 -3.94 -15.63 26.93
CA THR A 395 -2.76 -15.47 26.08
C THR A 395 -2.62 -16.68 25.15
N ARG A 396 -3.50 -16.77 24.15
CA ARG A 396 -3.28 -17.68 23.02
C ARG A 396 -3.43 -16.90 21.71
N PRO A 397 -2.41 -16.88 20.83
CA PRO A 397 -2.60 -16.39 19.47
C PRO A 397 -3.64 -17.29 18.81
N ARG A 398 -4.67 -16.71 18.20
CA ARG A 398 -5.77 -17.44 17.54
C ARG A 398 -5.35 -18.24 16.30
N SER A 399 -4.06 -18.47 16.07
CA SER A 399 -3.52 -19.30 14.98
C SER A 399 -3.48 -20.81 15.27
N CYS A 400 -3.99 -21.29 16.41
CA CYS A 400 -4.09 -22.73 16.66
C CYS A 400 -5.29 -23.34 15.91
N ARG A 401 -5.01 -24.23 14.94
CA ARG A 401 -5.98 -25.11 14.26
C ARG A 401 -6.90 -25.83 15.27
N PRO A 402 -8.16 -26.18 14.92
CA PRO A 402 -9.17 -26.70 15.85
C PRO A 402 -8.98 -28.15 16.32
N ARG A 403 -7.76 -28.70 16.25
CA ARG A 403 -7.44 -30.04 16.77
C ARG A 403 -6.21 -29.96 17.65
N CYS A 404 -6.38 -29.56 18.92
CA CYS A 404 -5.57 -30.05 20.02
C CYS A 404 -6.04 -29.52 21.38
N CYS A 405 -6.20 -30.48 22.29
CA CYS A 405 -6.22 -30.37 23.75
C CYS A 405 -7.57 -30.06 24.41
N GLY A 406 -8.20 -31.15 24.84
CA GLY A 406 -9.22 -31.13 25.88
C GLY A 406 -8.65 -30.61 27.20
N CYS A 407 -9.37 -29.66 27.80
CA CYS A 407 -9.21 -29.29 29.20
C CYS A 407 -10.57 -29.49 29.88
N SER A 408 -10.70 -30.55 30.67
CA SER A 408 -11.77 -30.72 31.63
C SER A 408 -11.49 -29.84 32.86
N PRO A 409 -12.48 -29.13 33.43
CA PRO A 409 -12.26 -28.26 34.58
C PRO A 409 -12.17 -29.10 35.86
N ARG A 410 -10.95 -29.33 36.38
CA ARG A 410 -10.78 -29.81 37.75
C ARG A 410 -11.00 -28.66 38.73
N ARG A 411 -12.09 -28.74 39.49
CA ARG A 411 -12.33 -27.96 40.72
C ARG A 411 -11.27 -28.32 41.76
N ALA A 412 -10.45 -27.36 42.18
CA ALA A 412 -9.58 -27.50 43.35
C ALA A 412 -10.18 -26.73 44.52
N GLY A 413 -10.72 -27.47 45.50
CA GLY A 413 -11.24 -26.93 46.74
C GLY A 413 -10.12 -26.44 47.65
N TRP A 414 -10.29 -25.24 48.19
CA TRP A 414 -9.44 -24.70 49.25
C TRP A 414 -9.76 -25.38 50.57
N ARG A 415 -8.79 -26.12 51.14
CA ARG A 415 -8.77 -26.46 52.56
C ARG A 415 -7.72 -25.60 53.25
N THR A 416 -8.20 -24.74 54.14
CA THR A 416 -7.43 -23.98 55.12
C THR A 416 -6.85 -24.91 56.18
N ARG A 417 -5.56 -24.77 56.50
CA ARG A 417 -5.00 -25.02 57.83
C ARG A 417 -3.89 -24.00 58.09
N ARG A 418 -4.18 -23.04 58.96
CA ARG A 418 -3.18 -22.36 59.79
C ARG A 418 -3.08 -23.12 61.11
N ARG A 419 -1.89 -23.02 61.72
CA ARG A 419 -1.56 -23.52 63.06
C ARG A 419 -2.50 -22.98 64.12
#